data_AF-G9KIY9-F1
#
_entry.id   AF-G9KIY9-F1
#
_cell.length_a   1.000
_cell.length_b   1.000
_cell.length_c   1.000
_cell.angle_alpha   90.00
_cell.angle_beta   90.00
_cell.angle_gamma   90.00
#
_symmetry.space_group_name_H-M   'P 1'
#
loop_
_entity.id
_entity.type
_entity.pdbx_description
1 polymer ?
#
loop_
_entity_poly.entity_id
_entity_poly.type
_entity_poly.pdbx_seq_one_letter_code
_entity_poly.pdbx_strand_id
1 'polypeptide(L)' 'GPGLYYVTEDGTRLSGSMFSTGSGNSYAYGVMDSGYRPDLSPEEAYELGRKAIVYATHRDSYSGGVV' A
#
# COMPACT_ATOMS: atom_id res chain seq x y z
N GLY A 1 14.98 -5.00 14.44
CA GLY A 1 13.51 -5.10 14.42
C GLY A 1 13.01 -5.05 12.98
N PRO A 2 11.69 -5.01 12.75
CA PRO A 2 11.11 -4.82 11.41
C PRO A 2 11.57 -3.49 10.79
N GLY A 3 11.77 -3.46 9.48
CA GLY A 3 12.19 -2.27 8.75
C GLY A 3 11.69 -2.29 7.31
N LEU A 4 11.26 -1.13 6.82
CA LEU A 4 10.74 -0.93 5.48
C LEU A 4 11.37 0.32 4.88
N TYR A 5 11.75 0.23 3.60
CA TYR A 5 12.47 1.29 2.90
C TYR A 5 11.88 1.52 1.50
N TYR A 6 11.66 2.78 1.16
CA TYR A 6 11.30 3.22 -0.19
C TYR A 6 12.55 3.72 -0.90
N VAL A 7 12.85 3.15 -2.06
CA VAL A 7 14.00 3.49 -2.89
C VAL A 7 13.54 3.77 -4.32
N THR A 8 13.99 4.88 -4.89
CA THR A 8 13.64 5.31 -6.26
C THR A 8 14.89 5.51 -7.11
N GLU A 9 14.67 5.65 -8.42
CA GLU A 9 15.72 5.79 -9.43
C GLU A 9 16.58 7.06 -9.28
N ASP A 10 16.02 8.11 -8.68
CA ASP A 10 16.73 9.37 -8.36
C ASP A 10 17.65 9.26 -7.13
N GLY A 11 17.74 8.07 -6.53
CA GLY A 11 18.57 7.79 -5.36
C GLY A 11 17.91 8.16 -4.02
N THR A 12 16.63 8.56 -4.01
CA THR A 12 15.90 8.75 -2.75
C THR A 12 15.86 7.43 -1.99
N ARG A 13 16.16 7.49 -0.69
CA ARG A 13 16.07 6.37 0.25
C ARG A 13 15.39 6.80 1.53
N LEU A 14 14.14 6.40 1.72
CA LEU A 14 13.33 6.75 2.89
C LEU A 14 13.07 5.51 3.73
N SER A 15 13.06 5.67 5.06
CA SER A 15 12.58 4.65 5.99
C SER A 15 11.22 5.08 6.53
N GLY A 16 10.27 4.14 6.63
CA GLY A 16 8.91 4.43 7.07
C GLY A 16 8.12 3.17 7.41
N SER A 17 6.91 3.35 7.89
CA SER A 17 6.01 2.26 8.29
C SER A 17 5.03 1.83 7.19
N MET A 18 4.87 2.63 6.13
CA MET A 18 3.95 2.35 5.03
C MET A 18 4.39 3.07 3.76
N PHE A 19 4.31 2.39 2.61
CA PHE A 19 4.55 2.98 1.30
C PHE A 19 3.59 2.36 0.25
N SER A 20 3.31 3.12 -0.81
CA SER A 20 2.64 2.66 -2.03
C SER A 20 3.30 3.30 -3.26
N THR A 21 3.44 2.52 -4.34
CA THR A 21 4.16 2.90 -5.57
C THR A 21 3.37 2.47 -6.81
N GLY A 22 3.79 2.94 -8.00
CA GLY A 22 3.10 2.70 -9.27
C GLY A 22 1.95 3.66 -9.53
N SER A 23 1.25 3.47 -10.66
CA SER A 23 0.18 4.36 -11.14
C SER A 23 -1.06 4.38 -10.24
N GLY A 24 -1.36 3.28 -9.56
CA GLY A 24 -2.49 3.16 -8.63
C GLY A 24 -2.21 3.64 -7.20
N ASN A 25 -1.04 4.23 -6.93
CA ASN A 25 -0.57 4.43 -5.55
C ASN A 25 -1.51 5.29 -4.69
N SER A 26 -2.07 6.36 -5.27
CA SER A 26 -2.96 7.31 -4.59
C SER A 26 -4.26 6.65 -4.12
N TYR A 27 -4.83 5.75 -4.94
CA TYR A 27 -6.02 4.98 -4.57
C TYR A 27 -5.73 3.99 -3.44
N ALA A 28 -4.58 3.32 -3.49
CA ALA A 28 -4.16 2.40 -2.43
C ALA A 28 -3.96 3.14 -1.11
N TYR A 29 -3.27 4.30 -1.11
CA TYR A 29 -3.12 5.13 0.10
C TYR A 29 -4.47 5.56 0.67
N GLY A 30 -5.41 6.00 -0.17
CA GLY A 30 -6.74 6.42 0.31
C GLY A 30 -7.46 5.33 1.13
N VAL A 31 -7.32 4.06 0.74
CA VAL A 31 -7.89 2.94 1.51
C VAL A 31 -7.02 2.60 2.72
N MET A 32 -5.69 2.50 2.54
CA MET A 32 -4.77 2.17 3.62
C MET A 32 -4.86 3.16 4.78
N ASP A 33 -4.80 4.46 4.50
CA ASP A 33 -4.84 5.53 5.51
C ASP A 33 -6.17 5.57 6.25
N SER A 34 -7.26 5.14 5.61
CA SER A 34 -8.58 5.08 6.23
C SER A 34 -8.76 3.94 7.23
N GLY A 35 -7.99 2.85 7.08
CA GLY A 35 -8.18 1.62 7.84
C GLY A 35 -7.00 1.24 8.74
N TYR A 36 -5.85 1.86 8.55
CA TYR A 36 -4.62 1.48 9.24
C TYR A 36 -4.66 1.82 10.73
N ARG A 37 -4.20 0.85 11.53
CA ARG A 37 -3.87 1.04 12.95
C ARG A 37 -2.59 0.26 13.26
N PRO A 38 -1.73 0.74 14.17
CA PRO A 38 -0.50 0.02 14.53
C PRO A 38 -0.72 -1.35 15.16
N ASP A 39 -1.92 -1.61 15.70
CA ASP A 39 -2.29 -2.76 16.51
C ASP A 39 -3.30 -3.71 15.82
N LEU A 40 -3.33 -3.71 14.48
CA LEU A 40 -4.15 -4.64 13.70
C LEU A 40 -3.79 -6.10 14.02
N SER A 41 -4.80 -6.96 14.07
CA SER A 41 -4.56 -8.41 14.01
C SER A 41 -3.95 -8.79 12.65
N PRO A 42 -3.27 -9.94 12.56
CA PRO A 42 -2.79 -10.45 11.27
C PRO A 42 -3.89 -10.49 10.20
N GLU A 43 -5.08 -10.97 10.56
CA GLU A 43 -6.24 -11.08 9.66
C GLU A 43 -6.74 -9.70 9.21
N GLU A 44 -6.85 -8.73 10.12
CA GLU A 44 -7.26 -7.37 9.76
C GLU A 44 -6.24 -6.71 8.82
N ALA A 45 -4.94 -6.93 9.05
CA ALA A 45 -3.87 -6.40 8.20
C ALA A 45 -3.93 -7.01 6.80
N TYR A 46 -4.18 -8.32 6.67
CA TYR A 46 -4.34 -8.99 5.38
C TYR A 46 -5.55 -8.45 4.61
N GLU A 47 -6.69 -8.31 5.28
CA GLU A 47 -7.91 -7.79 4.66
C GLU A 47 -7.74 -6.33 4.22
N LEU A 48 -7.11 -5.49 5.04
CA LEU A 48 -6.82 -4.09 4.68
C LEU A 48 -5.92 -4.00 3.45
N GLY A 49 -4.83 -4.77 3.41
CA GLY A 49 -3.93 -4.81 2.27
C GLY A 49 -4.62 -5.27 0.98
N ARG A 50 -5.39 -6.36 1.05
CA ARG A 50 -6.17 -6.86 -0.09
C ARG A 50 -7.15 -5.80 -0.59
N LYS A 51 -7.89 -5.18 0.33
CA LYS A 51 -8.86 -4.13 0.01
C LYS A 51 -8.18 -2.95 -0.69
N ALA A 52 -7.06 -2.46 -0.19
CA ALA A 52 -6.35 -1.34 -0.79
C ALA A 52 -5.98 -1.59 -2.25
N ILE A 53 -5.45 -2.78 -2.57
CA ILE A 53 -5.10 -3.12 -3.96
C ILE A 53 -6.35 -3.31 -4.82
N VAL A 54 -7.41 -3.97 -4.33
CA VAL A 54 -8.67 -4.15 -5.08
C VAL A 54 -9.31 -2.81 -5.47
N TYR A 55 -9.33 -1.84 -4.56
CA TYR A 55 -9.87 -0.52 -4.88
C TYR A 55 -8.96 0.27 -5.83
N ALA A 56 -7.64 0.10 -5.73
CA ALA A 56 -6.69 0.71 -6.66
C ALA A 56 -6.85 0.16 -8.08
N THR A 57 -6.90 -1.17 -8.25
CA THR A 57 -7.10 -1.81 -9.56
C THR A 57 -8.48 -1.51 -10.17
N HIS A 58 -9.49 -1.26 -9.34
CA HIS A 58 -10.79 -0.83 -9.82
C HIS A 58 -10.79 0.57 -10.45
N ARG A 59 -9.85 1.45 -10.06
CA ARG A 59 -9.82 2.86 -10.50
C ARG A 59 -8.69 3.19 -11.45
N ASP A 60 -7.55 2.51 -11.36
CA ASP A 60 -6.40 2.72 -12.22
C ASP A 60 -6.38 1.72 -13.39
N SER A 61 -6.43 2.23 -14.62
CA SER A 61 -6.45 1.41 -15.84
C SER A 61 -5.18 0.58 -16.07
N TYR A 62 -4.06 0.98 -15.46
CA TYR A 62 -2.78 0.31 -15.58
C TYR A 62 -2.52 -0.70 -14.44
N SER A 63 -3.47 -0.87 -13.53
CA SER A 63 -3.39 -1.80 -12.41
C SER A 63 -4.54 -2.82 -12.49
N GLY A 64 -4.24 -4.12 -12.36
CA GLY A 64 -5.27 -5.16 -12.45
C GLY A 64 -4.75 -6.58 -12.31
N GLY A 65 -5.66 -7.56 -12.45
CA GLY A 65 -5.34 -8.98 -12.40
C GLY A 65 -5.67 -9.61 -11.05
N VAL A 66 -4.67 -10.07 -10.32
CA VAL A 66 -4.80 -10.80 -9.05
C VAL A 66 -4.08 -10.07 -7.93
N VAL A 67 -4.60 -10.23 -6.71
CA VAL A 67 -3.99 -9.72 -5.47
C VAL A 67 -3.50 -10.89 -4.63
#